data_AF-A0A939SM73-F1
#
_entry.id   AF-A0A939SM73-F1
#
_cell.length_a   1.000
_cell.length_b   1.000
_cell.length_c   1.000
_cell.angle_alpha   90.00
_cell.angle_beta   90.00
_cell.angle_gamma   90.00
#
_symmetry.space_group_name_H-M   'P 1'
#
loop_
_entity.id
_entity.type
_entity.pdbx_description
1 polymer ?
#
loop_
_entity_poly.entity_id
_entity_poly.type
_entity_poly.pdbx_seq_one_letter_code
_entity_poly.pdbx_strand_id
1 'polypeptide(L)' 'MILLSSFMILLHKYSRQEDVVIGSPISGRTHQDTDNLLGMFVNTLPMRAYPENNKAFEQF' A
#
# COMPACT_ATOMS: atom_id res chain seq x y z
N MET A 1 7.23 5.85 2.65
CA MET A 1 7.28 4.82 1.58
C MET A 1 7.18 5.51 0.23
N ILE A 2 8.30 5.91 -0.39
CA ILE A 2 8.30 6.86 -1.53
C ILE A 2 7.46 6.37 -2.72
N LEU A 3 7.66 5.12 -3.16
CA LEU A 3 6.97 4.60 -4.35
C LEU A 3 5.46 4.50 -4.14
N LEU A 4 5.04 4.00 -2.97
CA LEU A 4 3.62 3.87 -2.62
C LEU A 4 2.94 5.24 -2.59
N SER A 5 3.58 6.22 -1.93
CA SER A 5 3.08 7.59 -1.85
C SER A 5 2.90 8.21 -3.24
N SER A 6 3.93 8.12 -4.09
CA SER A 6 3.86 8.61 -5.46
C SER A 6 2.77 7.92 -6.28
N PHE A 7 2.58 6.62 -6.09
CA PHE A 7 1.56 5.86 -6.80
C PHE A 7 0.13 6.22 -6.35
N MET A 8 -0.10 6.43 -5.06
CA MET A 8 -1.39 6.91 -4.54
C MET A 8 -1.73 8.31 -5.07
N ILE A 9 -0.75 9.23 -5.12
CA ILE A 9 -0.92 10.57 -5.69
C ILE A 9 -1.20 10.49 -7.20
N LEU A 10 -0.52 9.60 -7.91
CA LEU A 10 -0.77 9.37 -9.34
C LEU A 10 -2.22 8.94 -9.56
N LEU A 11 -2.68 7.92 -8.83
CA LEU A 11 -4.06 7.42 -8.93
C LEU A 11 -5.08 8.49 -8.61
N HIS A 12 -4.85 9.28 -7.55
CA HIS A 12 -5.69 10.44 -7.23
C HIS A 12 -5.82 11.40 -8.41
N LYS A 13 -4.71 11.75 -9.09
CA LYS A 13 -4.74 12.66 -10.24
C LYS A 13 -5.52 12.08 -11.43
N TYR A 14 -5.47 10.77 -11.64
CA TYR A 14 -6.20 10.11 -12.73
C TYR A 14 -7.68 9.89 -12.43
N SER A 15 -8.02 9.46 -11.21
CA SER A 15 -9.39 9.14 -10.82
C SER A 15 -10.16 10.33 -10.25
N ARG A 16 -9.45 11.39 -9.83
CA ARG A 16 -9.96 12.52 -9.05
C ARG A 16 -10.64 12.11 -7.73
N GLN A 17 -10.28 10.94 -7.19
CA GLN A 17 -10.79 10.46 -5.91
C GLN A 17 -9.89 10.91 -4.77
N GLU A 18 -10.47 11.49 -3.72
CA GLU A 18 -9.75 11.91 -2.51
C GLU A 18 -9.50 10.77 -1.52
N ASP A 19 -10.02 9.57 -1.82
CA ASP A 19 -9.87 8.36 -1.01
C ASP A 19 -9.37 7.23 -1.92
N VAL A 20 -8.13 6.79 -1.67
CA VAL A 20 -7.46 5.76 -2.48
C VAL A 20 -7.05 4.60 -1.59
N VAL A 21 -7.44 3.38 -1.99
CA VAL A 21 -7.08 2.14 -1.31
C VAL A 21 -6.24 1.27 -2.24
N ILE A 22 -5.06 0.87 -1.77
CA ILE A 22 -4.12 0.01 -2.51
C ILE A 22 -3.84 -1.24 -1.69
N GLY A 23 -4.05 -2.42 -2.28
CA GLY A 23 -3.63 -3.68 -1.68
C GLY A 23 -2.14 -3.92 -1.88
N SER A 24 -1.41 -4.25 -0.82
CA SER A 24 -0.01 -4.68 -0.90
C SER A 24 0.17 -6.09 -0.35
N PRO A 25 0.78 -7.01 -1.12
CA PRO A 25 1.05 -8.35 -0.65
C PRO A 25 2.16 -8.33 0.41
N ILE A 26 1.94 -9.04 1.50
CA ILE A 26 2.91 -9.34 2.54
C ILE A 26 3.10 -10.86 2.63
N SER A 27 4.30 -11.30 3.03
CA SER A 27 4.66 -12.72 3.11
C SER A 27 3.73 -13.55 4.01
N GLY A 28 3.16 -12.92 5.06
CA GLY A 28 2.31 -13.58 6.06
C GLY A 28 3.02 -14.64 6.92
N ARG A 29 4.33 -14.85 6.71
CA ARG A 29 5.22 -15.70 7.52
C ARG A 29 5.70 -14.93 8.75
N THR A 30 4.94 -15.00 9.84
CA THR A 30 5.27 -14.33 11.13
C THR A 30 6.05 -15.23 12.08
N HIS A 31 6.05 -16.54 11.86
CA HIS A 31 6.73 -17.53 12.70
C HIS A 31 7.94 -18.11 11.97
N GLN A 32 9.05 -18.25 12.67
CA GLN A 32 10.32 -18.74 12.12
C GLN A 32 10.20 -20.15 11.50
N ASP A 33 9.32 -21.00 12.06
CA ASP A 33 9.04 -22.34 11.53
C ASP A 33 8.40 -22.30 10.13
N THR A 34 7.78 -21.18 9.78
CA THR A 34 7.11 -21.00 8.49
C THR A 34 8.00 -20.39 7.42
N ASP A 35 9.25 -20.01 7.69
CA ASP A 35 10.10 -19.33 6.71
C ASP A 35 10.44 -20.21 5.50
N ASN A 36 10.74 -21.49 5.73
CA ASN A 36 11.18 -22.42 4.67
C ASN A 36 10.07 -23.40 4.22
N LEU A 37 8.82 -23.21 4.66
CA LEU A 37 7.72 -24.08 4.26
C LEU A 37 7.21 -23.74 2.85
N LEU A 38 7.03 -24.76 2.01
CA LEU A 38 6.32 -24.62 0.75
C LEU A 38 4.81 -24.49 1.04
N GLY A 39 4.18 -23.41 0.56
CA GLY A 39 2.76 -23.15 0.78
C GLY A 39 2.35 -21.71 0.46
N MET A 40 1.05 -21.44 0.52
CA MET A 40 0.46 -20.12 0.31
C MET A 40 0.27 -19.39 1.64
N PHE A 41 1.15 -18.42 1.92
CA PHE A 41 1.12 -17.61 3.13
C PHE A 41 0.86 -16.12 2.85
N VAL A 42 0.81 -15.74 1.57
CA VAL A 42 0.67 -14.33 1.17
C VAL A 42 -0.66 -13.77 1.66
N ASN A 43 -0.59 -12.64 2.37
CA ASN A 43 -1.74 -11.85 2.77
C ASN A 43 -1.71 -10.49 2.07
N THR A 44 -2.85 -9.95 1.67
CA THR A 44 -2.94 -8.64 1.01
C THR A 44 -3.49 -7.63 2.00
N LEU A 45 -2.65 -6.68 2.42
CA LEU A 45 -3.06 -5.62 3.32
C LEU A 45 -3.58 -4.40 2.54
N PRO A 46 -4.76 -3.87 2.88
CA PRO A 46 -5.25 -2.62 2.31
C PRO A 46 -4.55 -1.43 2.95
N MET A 47 -3.91 -0.61 2.12
CA MET A 47 -3.36 0.69 2.50
C MET A 47 -4.26 1.79 1.95
N ARG A 48 -4.96 2.48 2.86
CA ARG A 48 -5.87 3.58 2.55
C ARG A 48 -5.18 4.91 2.82
N ALA A 49 -5.28 5.85 1.89
CA ALA A 49 -4.73 7.18 2.02
C ALA A 49 -5.67 8.24 1.45
N TYR A 50 -5.50 9.48 1.92
CA TYR A 50 -6.28 10.64 1.52
C TYR A 50 -5.37 11.70 0.87
N PRO A 51 -5.04 11.53 -0.42
CA PRO A 51 -4.34 12.53 -1.22
C PRO A 51 -5.25 13.75 -1.42
N GLU A 52 -5.07 14.75 -0.57
CA GLU A 52 -5.70 16.05 -0.71
C GLU A 52 -4.88 16.93 -1.67
N ASN A 53 -5.55 17.70 -2.52
CA ASN A 53 -4.89 18.54 -3.53
C ASN A 53 -3.90 19.57 -2.95
N ASN A 54 -4.07 19.97 -1.68
CA ASN A 54 -3.28 21.04 -1.07
C ASN A 54 -2.22 20.54 -0.08
N LYS A 55 -1.96 19.23 0.00
CA LYS A 55 -0.91 18.65 0.85
C LYS A 55 0.43 18.62 0.10
N ALA A 56 1.51 19.00 0.78
CA ALA A 56 2.85 18.78 0.27
C ALA A 56 3.17 17.28 0.28
N PHE A 57 4.03 16.83 -0.65
CA PHE A 57 4.44 15.41 -0.72
C PHE A 57 5.06 14.92 0.60
N GLU A 58 5.79 15.78 1.32
CA GLU A 58 6.39 15.44 2.61
C GLU A 58 5.37 15.19 3.73
N GLN A 59 4.14 15.67 3.54
CA GLN A 59 3.02 15.50 4.48
C GLN A 59 2.16 14.27 4.11
N PHE A 60 2.57 13.52 3.09
CA PHE A 60 1.90 12.32 2.59
C PHE A 60 2.59 11.03 3.08
#